data_AF-A0A3L7WM85-F1
#
_entry.id   AF-A0A3L7WM85-F1
#
_cell.length_a   1.000
_cell.length_b   1.000
_cell.length_c   1.000
_cell.angle_alpha   90.00
_cell.angle_beta   90.00
_cell.angle_gamma   90.00
#
_symmetry.space_group_name_H-M   'P 1'
#
loop_
_entity.id
_entity.type
_entity.pdbx_description
1 polymer ?
#
loop_
_entity_poly.entity_id
_entity_poly.type
_entity_poly.pdbx_seq_one_letter_code
_entity_poly.pdbx_strand_id
1 'polypeptide(L)'
;MYTTIPTCIVCPTCGAALDWAPGTPTHAVDCRSGHRFPVHGGVIDLLGAPRPQSIAAWSNEWRITAWAYERLWRPRSLSILSGQPFPYSRELPAVAAAIPNDAHVILDLACSNGLYARTAALQRPQATVIGIDRSLPMLIDAQRRATAAQLAITYVR
;
A
#
# COMPACT_ATOMS: atom_id res chain seq x y z
N MET A 1 -15.56 -3.78 -0.43
CA MET A 1 -16.18 -3.59 -1.77
C MET A 1 -15.07 -3.10 -2.67
N TYR A 2 -14.72 -3.81 -3.75
CA TYR A 2 -13.63 -3.40 -4.65
C TYR A 2 -14.15 -2.34 -5.62
N THR A 3 -14.23 -1.11 -5.13
CA THR A 3 -14.78 0.03 -5.86
C THR A 3 -13.69 0.64 -6.72
N THR A 4 -13.67 0.27 -8.01
CA THR A 4 -12.95 0.90 -9.13
C THR A 4 -11.43 1.10 -8.98
N ILE A 5 -10.66 0.77 -10.02
CA ILE A 5 -9.22 1.05 -10.03
C ILE A 5 -9.03 2.56 -10.26
N PRO A 6 -8.29 3.28 -9.40
CA PRO A 6 -7.94 4.67 -9.66
C PRO A 6 -7.33 4.88 -11.05
N THR A 7 -7.79 5.90 -11.78
CA THR A 7 -7.34 6.17 -13.16
C THR A 7 -5.86 6.54 -13.27
N CYS A 8 -5.24 6.93 -12.16
CA CYS A 8 -3.80 7.20 -12.09
C CYS A 8 -2.94 5.92 -11.96
N ILE A 9 -3.54 4.73 -11.84
CA ILE A 9 -2.84 3.45 -11.89
C ILE A 9 -2.94 2.90 -13.31
N VAL A 10 -1.79 2.72 -13.96
CA VAL A 10 -1.70 2.30 -15.36
C VAL A 10 -0.85 1.05 -15.51
N CYS A 11 -0.99 0.38 -16.65
CA CYS A 11 -0.18 -0.77 -17.02
C CYS A 11 1.32 -0.37 -17.09
N PRO A 12 2.21 -1.04 -16.34
CA PRO A 12 3.64 -0.70 -16.33
C PRO A 12 4.32 -0.98 -17.68
N THR A 13 3.73 -1.84 -18.53
CA THR A 13 4.32 -2.24 -19.81
C THR A 13 3.95 -1.30 -20.97
N CYS A 14 2.72 -0.77 -20.98
CA CYS A 14 2.20 -0.02 -22.12
C CYS A 14 1.52 1.32 -21.77
N GLY A 15 1.43 1.67 -20.49
CA GLY A 15 0.83 2.93 -20.01
C GLY A 15 -0.69 3.03 -20.16
N ALA A 16 -1.36 1.99 -20.67
CA ALA A 16 -2.81 1.97 -20.77
C ALA A 16 -3.49 1.85 -19.40
N ALA A 17 -4.72 2.37 -19.28
CA ALA A 17 -5.56 2.16 -18.11
C ALA A 17 -5.76 0.66 -17.82
N LEU A 18 -5.94 0.35 -16.54
CA LEU A 18 -6.25 -0.99 -16.04
C LEU A 18 -7.74 -1.09 -15.72
N ASP A 19 -8.33 -2.22 -16.09
CA ASP A 19 -9.71 -2.57 -15.78
C ASP A 19 -9.77 -3.97 -15.16
N TRP A 20 -10.83 -4.25 -14.40
CA TRP A 20 -11.05 -5.59 -13.85
C TRP A 20 -11.29 -6.60 -14.98
N ALA A 21 -10.60 -7.75 -14.92
CA ALA A 21 -10.71 -8.79 -15.92
C ALA A 21 -12.16 -9.32 -16.04
N PRO A 22 -12.72 -9.51 -17.26
CA PRO A 22 -14.08 -10.03 -17.43
C PRO A 22 -14.28 -11.43 -16.84
N GLY A 23 -15.45 -11.70 -16.27
CA GLY A 23 -15.88 -13.06 -15.90
C GLY A 23 -15.16 -13.71 -14.70
N THR A 24 -14.29 -12.99 -13.99
CA THR A 24 -13.66 -13.49 -12.75
C THR A 24 -13.88 -12.52 -11.59
N PRO A 25 -14.20 -12.99 -10.38
CA PRO A 25 -14.32 -12.09 -9.25
C PRO A 25 -12.92 -11.61 -8.84
N THR A 26 -12.55 -10.36 -9.16
CA THR A 26 -11.49 -9.58 -8.48
C THR A 26 -10.12 -10.25 -8.29
N HIS A 27 -9.72 -11.16 -9.19
CA HIS A 27 -8.45 -11.89 -9.11
C HIS A 27 -7.39 -11.40 -10.10
N ALA A 28 -7.76 -10.54 -11.05
CA ALA A 28 -6.85 -9.98 -12.01
C ALA A 28 -7.36 -8.65 -12.56
N VAL A 29 -6.42 -7.83 -13.04
CA VAL A 29 -6.66 -6.61 -13.81
C VAL A 29 -5.98 -6.73 -15.16
N ASP A 30 -6.65 -6.28 -16.20
CA ASP A 30 -6.20 -6.32 -17.58
C ASP A 30 -6.00 -4.89 -18.11
N CYS A 31 -5.11 -4.73 -19.08
CA CYS A 31 -5.06 -3.51 -19.88
C CYS A 31 -5.60 -3.77 -21.29
N ARG A 32 -6.01 -2.72 -22.00
CA ARG A 32 -6.54 -2.82 -23.38
C ARG A 32 -5.59 -3.49 -24.38
N SER A 33 -4.29 -3.50 -24.09
CA SER A 33 -3.26 -4.13 -24.93
C SER A 33 -3.07 -5.62 -24.63
N GLY A 34 -3.85 -6.20 -23.72
CA GLY A 34 -3.84 -7.63 -23.39
C GLY A 34 -2.89 -8.06 -22.28
N HIS A 35 -2.23 -7.13 -21.58
CA HIS A 35 -1.44 -7.49 -20.39
C HIS A 35 -2.36 -7.75 -19.19
N ARG A 36 -2.08 -8.83 -18.46
CA ARG A 36 -2.85 -9.26 -17.28
C ARG A 36 -1.97 -9.29 -16.04
N PHE A 37 -2.49 -8.77 -14.94
CA PHE A 37 -1.81 -8.69 -13.64
C PHE A 37 -2.66 -9.33 -12.56
N PRO A 38 -2.10 -10.18 -11.68
CA PRO A 38 -2.86 -10.83 -10.63
C PRO A 38 -3.25 -9.84 -9.51
N VAL A 39 -4.34 -10.17 -8.81
CA VAL A 39 -4.79 -9.48 -7.60
C VAL A 39 -4.78 -10.44 -6.43
N HIS A 40 -3.96 -10.14 -5.44
CA HIS A 40 -3.70 -11.00 -4.27
C HIS A 40 -4.33 -10.40 -3.02
N GLY A 41 -5.45 -10.98 -2.57
CA GLY A 41 -6.13 -10.53 -1.35
C GLY A 41 -6.55 -9.05 -1.40
N GLY A 42 -6.79 -8.52 -2.60
CA GLY A 42 -7.14 -7.12 -2.84
C GLY A 42 -5.99 -6.21 -3.25
N VAL A 43 -4.75 -6.70 -3.26
CA VAL A 43 -3.56 -5.97 -3.72
C VAL A 43 -3.36 -6.22 -5.21
N ILE A 44 -3.25 -5.17 -6.02
CA ILE A 44 -2.92 -5.28 -7.45
C ILE A 44 -1.42 -5.52 -7.58
N ASP A 45 -1.01 -6.65 -8.14
CA ASP A 45 0.41 -7.00 -8.29
C ASP A 45 0.90 -6.71 -9.70
N LEU A 46 1.49 -5.54 -9.89
CA LEU A 46 2.07 -5.10 -11.15
C LEU A 46 3.52 -5.55 -11.29
N LEU A 47 4.08 -6.16 -10.24
CA LEU A 47 5.39 -6.78 -10.26
C LEU A 47 5.28 -8.29 -10.51
N GLY A 48 6.29 -8.83 -11.19
CA GLY A 48 6.43 -10.29 -11.32
C GLY A 48 6.94 -10.94 -10.04
N ALA A 49 7.52 -12.14 -10.20
CA ALA A 49 8.16 -12.86 -9.12
C ALA A 49 9.17 -11.97 -8.34
N PRO A 50 9.17 -12.00 -6.99
CA PRO A 50 10.11 -11.24 -6.18
C PRO A 50 11.57 -11.45 -6.62
N ARG A 51 12.34 -10.37 -6.67
CA ARG A 51 13.79 -10.40 -6.93
C ARG A 51 14.50 -9.60 -5.83
N PRO A 52 14.67 -10.17 -4.63
CA PRO A 52 15.29 -9.48 -3.51
C PRO A 52 16.77 -9.25 -3.80
N GLN A 53 17.23 -8.02 -3.58
CA GLN A 53 18.62 -7.59 -3.85
C GLN A 53 19.47 -7.53 -2.57
N SER A 54 18.87 -7.81 -1.41
CA SER A 54 19.54 -7.83 -0.11
C SER A 54 18.82 -8.76 0.87
N ILE A 55 19.50 -9.11 1.97
CA ILE A 55 18.92 -9.91 3.06
C ILE A 55 17.70 -9.20 3.67
N ALA A 56 17.77 -7.87 3.81
CA ALA A 56 16.65 -7.08 4.31
C ALA A 56 15.45 -7.09 3.34
N ALA A 57 15.70 -7.01 2.02
CA ALA A 57 14.63 -7.13 1.03
C ALA A 57 14.02 -8.54 1.05
N TRP A 58 14.84 -9.57 1.24
CA TRP A 58 14.38 -10.96 1.31
C TRP A 58 13.55 -11.23 2.57
N SER A 59 13.94 -10.70 3.73
CA SER A 59 13.17 -10.88 4.97
C SER A 59 11.81 -10.19 4.91
N ASN A 60 11.67 -9.10 4.16
CA ASN A 60 10.38 -8.45 3.93
C ASN A 60 9.39 -9.31 3.12
N GLU A 61 9.84 -10.37 2.43
CA GLU A 61 8.96 -11.31 1.73
C GLU A 61 8.32 -12.34 2.68
N TRP A 62 8.59 -12.27 3.99
CA TRP A 62 8.07 -13.21 4.97
C TRP A 62 6.85 -12.65 5.69
N ARG A 63 5.80 -13.49 5.80
CA ARG A 63 4.56 -13.15 6.53
C ARG A 63 4.81 -12.82 8.00
N ILE A 64 5.76 -13.48 8.63
CA ILE A 64 6.10 -13.22 10.04
C ILE A 64 6.76 -11.85 10.21
N THR A 65 7.59 -11.44 9.24
CA THR A 65 8.18 -10.10 9.21
C THR A 65 7.10 -9.05 9.08
N ALA A 66 6.14 -9.24 8.17
CA ALA A 66 5.01 -8.31 8.03
C ALA A 66 4.20 -8.16 9.33
N TRP A 67 3.90 -9.28 9.98
CA TRP A 67 3.20 -9.29 11.27
C TRP A 67 3.98 -8.57 12.38
N ALA A 68 5.29 -8.83 12.48
CA ALA A 68 6.17 -8.28 13.51
C ALA A 68 6.51 -6.81 13.26
N TYR A 69 6.55 -6.38 12.01
CA TYR A 69 7.01 -5.06 11.63
C TYR A 69 6.14 -3.96 12.25
N GLU A 70 4.81 -3.97 12.10
CA GLU A 70 3.96 -2.92 12.71
C GLU A 70 3.93 -3.01 14.24
N ARG A 71 4.06 -4.22 14.79
CA ARG A 71 3.83 -4.50 16.21
C ARG A 71 5.06 -4.24 17.08
N LEU A 72 6.24 -4.58 16.58
CA LEU A 72 7.47 -4.64 17.37
C LEU A 72 8.50 -3.61 16.91
N TRP A 73 8.71 -3.52 15.59
CA TRP A 73 9.74 -2.67 15.00
C TRP A 73 9.26 -1.23 14.81
N ARG A 74 8.17 -1.04 14.07
CA ARG A 74 7.64 0.28 13.68
C ARG A 74 7.38 1.23 14.85
N PRO A 75 6.84 0.81 16.01
CA PRO A 75 6.60 1.72 17.13
C PRO A 75 7.89 2.26 17.77
N ARG A 76 9.03 1.60 17.52
CA ARG A 76 10.32 1.92 18.16
C ARG A 76 11.38 2.40 17.18
N SER A 77 11.26 2.05 15.89
CA SER A 77 12.32 2.23 14.90
C SER A 77 12.74 3.69 14.75
N LEU A 78 11.80 4.63 14.64
CA LEU A 78 12.14 6.05 14.54
C LEU A 78 12.80 6.57 15.80
N SER A 79 12.38 6.09 16.99
CA SER A 79 13.00 6.51 18.24
C SER A 79 14.44 6.00 18.36
N ILE A 80 14.67 4.74 17.97
CA ILE A 80 16.00 4.12 17.95
C ILE A 80 16.91 4.83 16.95
N LEU A 81 16.44 5.05 15.72
CA LEU A 81 17.24 5.63 14.63
C LEU A 81 17.55 7.12 14.83
N SER A 82 16.62 7.88 15.41
CA SER A 82 16.83 9.30 15.71
C SER A 82 17.57 9.53 17.03
N GLY A 83 17.65 8.52 17.90
CA GLY A 83 18.13 8.66 19.28
C GLY A 83 17.24 9.54 20.16
N GLN A 84 16.00 9.82 19.74
CA GLN A 84 15.06 10.71 20.43
C GLN A 84 13.67 10.08 20.52
N PRO A 85 12.86 10.36 21.56
CA PRO A 85 11.48 9.87 21.61
C PRO A 85 10.65 10.38 20.41
N PHE A 86 10.21 9.43 19.58
CA PHE A 86 9.37 9.67 18.41
C PHE A 86 8.23 8.63 18.33
N PRO A 87 7.28 8.65 19.27
CA PRO A 87 6.14 7.73 19.29
C PRO A 87 5.08 8.12 18.24
N TYR A 88 4.13 7.21 17.97
CA TYR A 88 3.02 7.47 17.04
C TYR A 88 2.18 8.70 17.37
N SER A 89 2.02 9.02 18.65
CA SER A 89 1.31 10.23 19.09
C SER A 89 1.99 11.53 18.64
N ARG A 90 3.28 11.47 18.27
CA ARG A 90 4.03 12.58 17.67
C ARG A 90 4.14 12.43 16.14
N GLU A 91 4.40 11.21 15.68
CA GLU A 91 4.62 10.89 14.26
C GLU A 91 3.37 11.12 13.40
N LEU A 92 2.22 10.55 13.77
CA LEU A 92 1.03 10.58 12.92
C LEU A 92 0.44 11.99 12.78
N PRO A 93 0.38 12.83 13.82
CA PRO A 93 -0.01 14.23 13.65
C PRO A 93 0.93 15.02 12.74
N ALA A 94 2.24 14.75 12.78
CA ALA A 94 3.20 15.41 11.89
C ALA A 94 2.97 15.02 10.43
N VAL A 95 2.72 13.73 10.15
CA VAL A 95 2.35 13.26 8.81
C VAL A 95 1.02 13.89 8.36
N ALA A 96 0.00 13.88 9.22
CA ALA A 96 -1.30 14.46 8.92
C ALA A 96 -1.22 15.96 8.58
N ALA A 97 -0.43 16.71 9.35
CA ALA A 97 -0.23 18.15 9.13
C ALA A 97 0.52 18.45 7.81
N ALA A 98 1.33 17.52 7.32
CA ALA A 98 2.05 17.66 6.06
C ALA A 98 1.17 17.41 4.82
N ILE A 99 -0.02 16.82 4.97
CA ILE A 99 -0.93 16.55 3.85
C ILE A 99 -1.70 17.83 3.51
N PRO A 100 -1.58 18.38 2.29
CA PRO A 100 -2.35 19.55 1.87
C PRO A 100 -3.86 19.35 2.00
N ASN A 101 -4.61 20.42 2.28
CA ASN A 101 -6.07 20.35 2.44
C ASN A 101 -6.79 20.08 1.11
N ASP A 102 -6.18 20.48 -0.01
CA ASP A 102 -6.64 20.31 -1.39
C ASP A 102 -6.08 19.06 -2.07
N ALA A 103 -5.44 18.15 -1.31
CA ALA A 103 -4.93 16.90 -1.86
C ALA A 103 -6.08 16.01 -2.36
N HIS A 104 -6.16 15.80 -3.67
CA HIS A 104 -7.14 14.91 -4.30
C HIS A 104 -6.61 13.48 -4.53
N VAL A 105 -5.29 13.33 -4.63
CA VAL A 105 -4.60 12.04 -4.76
C VAL A 105 -3.42 12.04 -3.80
N ILE A 106 -3.30 10.98 -3.01
CA ILE A 106 -2.22 10.79 -2.03
C ILE A 106 -1.54 9.45 -2.31
N LEU A 107 -0.22 9.49 -2.46
CA LEU A 107 0.60 8.32 -2.71
C LEU A 107 1.54 8.07 -1.53
N ASP A 108 1.37 6.94 -0.87
CA ASP A 108 2.26 6.43 0.19
C ASP A 108 3.26 5.44 -0.44
N LEU A 109 4.50 5.89 -0.65
CA LEU A 109 5.57 5.10 -1.26
C LEU A 109 6.35 4.31 -0.21
N ALA A 110 6.63 3.04 -0.50
CA ALA A 110 7.20 2.08 0.45
C ALA A 110 6.33 2.00 1.72
N CYS A 111 5.01 1.87 1.52
CA CYS A 111 4.02 2.02 2.57
C CYS A 111 4.07 0.91 3.63
N SER A 112 4.85 -0.16 3.42
CA SER A 112 4.90 -1.33 4.29
C SER A 112 3.47 -1.83 4.56
N ASN A 113 3.06 -1.89 5.83
CA ASN A 113 1.72 -2.27 6.26
C ASN A 113 0.66 -1.15 6.16
N GLY A 114 0.96 -0.03 5.50
CA GLY A 114 0.01 1.04 5.21
C GLY A 114 -0.34 1.94 6.39
N LEU A 115 0.53 2.10 7.38
CA LEU A 115 0.29 3.00 8.53
C LEU A 115 -0.02 4.44 8.08
N TYR A 116 0.77 4.97 7.14
CA TYR A 116 0.61 6.33 6.65
C TYR A 116 -0.54 6.44 5.64
N ALA A 117 -0.70 5.48 4.73
CA ALA A 117 -1.87 5.41 3.86
C ALA A 117 -3.19 5.44 4.65
N ARG A 118 -3.29 4.68 5.75
CA ARG A 118 -4.46 4.74 6.65
C ARG A 118 -4.63 6.09 7.32
N THR A 119 -3.54 6.71 7.75
CA THR A 119 -3.56 8.06 8.34
C THR A 119 -4.07 9.07 7.32
N ALA A 120 -3.56 9.01 6.08
CA ALA A 120 -4.00 9.87 4.99
C ALA A 120 -5.47 9.68 4.65
N ALA A 121 -5.96 8.45 4.55
CA ALA A 121 -7.36 8.15 4.26
C ALA A 121 -8.32 8.68 5.35
N LEU A 122 -7.90 8.66 6.62
CA LEU A 122 -8.66 9.25 7.72
C LEU A 122 -8.69 10.79 7.66
N GLN A 123 -7.56 11.41 7.29
CA GLN A 123 -7.44 12.87 7.26
C GLN A 123 -8.04 13.50 6.00
N ARG A 124 -8.07 12.77 4.89
CA ARG A 124 -8.63 13.19 3.61
C ARG A 124 -9.57 12.12 3.06
N PRO A 125 -10.77 11.94 3.62
CA PRO A 125 -11.70 10.87 3.22
C PRO A 125 -12.18 10.96 1.76
N GLN A 126 -12.06 12.13 1.15
CA GLN A 126 -12.41 12.38 -0.25
C GLN A 126 -11.23 12.21 -1.22
N ALA A 127 -10.00 12.10 -0.71
CA ALA A 127 -8.83 11.89 -1.54
C ALA A 127 -8.73 10.41 -1.98
N THR A 128 -8.23 10.21 -3.18
CA THR A 128 -7.82 8.87 -3.62
C THR A 128 -6.48 8.53 -2.97
N VAL A 129 -6.46 7.52 -2.10
CA VAL A 129 -5.23 7.09 -1.41
C VAL A 129 -4.69 5.79 -2.01
N ILE A 130 -3.42 5.81 -2.39
CA ILE A 130 -2.72 4.69 -2.99
C ILE A 130 -1.49 4.36 -2.15
N GLY A 131 -1.35 3.10 -1.74
CA GLY A 131 -0.16 2.60 -1.05
C GLY A 131 0.64 1.68 -1.96
N ILE A 132 1.95 1.93 -2.10
CA ILE A 132 2.85 1.09 -2.91
C ILE A 132 3.95 0.50 -2.04
N ASP A 133 4.14 -0.80 -2.13
CA ASP A 133 5.29 -1.49 -1.54
C ASP A 133 5.68 -2.72 -2.36
N ARG A 134 6.96 -3.12 -2.33
CA ARG A 134 7.42 -4.31 -3.06
C ARG A 134 7.05 -5.61 -2.36
N SER A 135 6.79 -5.56 -1.04
CA SER A 135 6.46 -6.73 -0.23
C SER A 135 4.98 -7.07 -0.31
N LEU A 136 4.65 -8.16 -1.00
CA LEU A 136 3.28 -8.65 -1.05
C LEU A 136 2.72 -9.00 0.35
N PRO A 137 3.47 -9.65 1.26
CA PRO A 137 2.97 -9.92 2.62
C PRO A 137 2.63 -8.66 3.41
N MET A 138 3.41 -7.58 3.28
CA MET A 138 3.14 -6.29 3.92
C MET A 138 1.84 -5.69 3.40
N LEU A 139 1.67 -5.67 2.07
CA LEU A 139 0.47 -5.12 1.45
C LEU A 139 -0.78 -5.94 1.74
N ILE A 140 -0.68 -7.27 1.85
CA ILE A 140 -1.80 -8.11 2.29
C ILE A 140 -2.23 -7.74 3.72
N ASP A 141 -1.29 -7.52 4.64
CA ASP A 141 -1.61 -7.06 6.00
C ASP A 141 -2.20 -5.63 5.97
N ALA A 142 -1.66 -4.75 5.12
CA ALA A 142 -2.16 -3.39 4.92
C ALA A 142 -3.62 -3.38 4.44
N GLN A 143 -3.94 -4.19 3.43
CA GLN A 143 -5.29 -4.34 2.87
C GLN A 143 -6.27 -4.89 3.91
N ARG A 144 -5.86 -5.88 4.71
CA ARG A 144 -6.69 -6.41 5.81
C ARG A 144 -7.03 -5.34 6.83
N ARG A 145 -6.04 -4.55 7.25
CA ARG A 145 -6.24 -3.46 8.23
C ARG A 145 -7.10 -2.33 7.68
N ALA A 146 -6.88 -1.94 6.43
CA ALA A 146 -7.70 -0.92 5.76
C ALA A 146 -9.16 -1.40 5.66
N THR A 147 -9.38 -2.66 5.28
CA THR A 147 -10.72 -3.26 5.22
C THR A 147 -11.39 -3.29 6.60
N ALA A 148 -10.67 -3.72 7.64
CA ALA A 148 -11.17 -3.75 9.01
C ALA A 148 -11.51 -2.36 9.55
N ALA A 149 -10.75 -1.33 9.14
CA ALA A 149 -11.00 0.07 9.46
C ALA A 149 -11.98 0.76 8.49
N GLN A 150 -12.53 0.04 7.51
CA GLN A 150 -13.45 0.56 6.50
C GLN A 150 -12.87 1.74 5.69
N LEU A 151 -11.56 1.73 5.43
CA LEU A 151 -10.85 2.76 4.67
C LEU A 151 -10.72 2.34 3.21
N ALA A 152 -11.07 3.26 2.30
CA ALA A 152 -10.89 3.09 0.87
C ALA A 152 -9.44 3.43 0.48
N ILE A 153 -8.60 2.40 0.34
CA ILE A 153 -7.20 2.52 -0.05
C ILE A 153 -6.94 1.48 -1.13
N THR A 154 -6.27 1.88 -2.21
CA THR A 154 -5.80 0.93 -3.23
C THR A 154 -4.34 0.60 -2.96
N TYR A 155 -4.05 -0.68 -2.69
CA TYR A 155 -2.68 -1.15 -2.55
C TYR A 155 -2.17 -1.77 -3.84
N VAL A 156 -0.97 -1.37 -4.24
CA VAL A 156 -0.31 -1.84 -5.45
C VAL A 156 1.08 -2.34 -5.10
N ARG A 157 1.45 -3.49 -5.65
CA ARG A 157 2.81 -4.01 -5.61
C ARG A 157 3.53 -3.69 -6.89
#